data_AF-A0A2W2DB99-F1
#
_entry.id   AF-A0A2W2DB99-F1
#
_cell.length_a   1.000
_cell.length_b   1.000
_cell.length_c   1.000
_cell.angle_alpha   90.00
_cell.angle_beta   90.00
_cell.angle_gamma   90.00
#
_symmetry.space_group_name_H-M   'P 1'
#
loop_
_entity.id
_entity.type
_entity.pdbx_description
1 polymer ?
#
loop_
_entity_poly.entity_id
_entity_poly.type
_entity_poly.pdbx_seq_one_letter_code
_entity_poly.pdbx_strand_id
1 'polypeptide(L)'
;MPGEQTLVRTLAELLTDVAWFLESADDSAVHPDDAVKQLESMSHRLGLLPSEDRLTLVALIHERAESEAEPGFREFLKTFPEAVGLLDEDVRRDQGKK
;
A
#
# COMPACT_ATOMS: atom_id res chain seq x y z
N MET A 1 20.25 3.69 -10.82
CA MET A 1 20.27 4.95 -11.61
C MET A 1 19.33 5.97 -10.95
N PRO A 2 19.60 7.28 -10.94
CA PRO A 2 18.74 8.26 -10.25
C PRO A 2 17.29 8.31 -10.77
N GLY A 3 17.06 8.08 -12.07
CA GLY A 3 15.70 8.10 -12.65
C GLY A 3 14.82 6.90 -12.27
N GLU A 4 15.42 5.75 -11.92
CA GLU A 4 14.70 4.55 -11.47
C GLU A 4 14.09 4.78 -10.09
N GLN A 5 14.84 5.42 -9.18
CA GLN A 5 14.34 5.79 -7.86
C GLN A 5 13.21 6.85 -7.94
N THR A 6 13.30 7.80 -8.88
CA THR A 6 12.21 8.76 -9.12
C THR A 6 10.94 8.04 -9.57
N LEU A 7 11.04 7.11 -10.53
CA LEU A 7 9.88 6.37 -11.03
C LEU A 7 9.20 5.55 -9.92
N VAL A 8 9.97 4.79 -9.14
CA VAL A 8 9.43 3.96 -8.06
C VAL A 8 8.72 4.82 -7.01
N ARG A 9 9.32 5.93 -6.60
CA ARG A 9 8.70 6.88 -5.65
C ARG A 9 7.38 7.44 -6.19
N THR A 10 7.37 7.94 -7.42
CA THR A 10 6.15 8.48 -8.04
C THR A 10 5.05 7.43 -8.16
N LEU A 11 5.39 6.18 -8.48
CA LEU A 11 4.40 5.11 -8.53
C LEU A 11 3.87 4.73 -7.13
N ALA A 12 4.71 4.75 -6.10
CA ALA A 12 4.27 4.52 -4.72
C ALA A 12 3.32 5.63 -4.22
N GLU A 13 3.63 6.88 -4.55
CA GLU A 13 2.76 8.04 -4.26
C GLU A 13 1.42 7.91 -4.99
N LEU A 14 1.44 7.69 -6.31
CA LEU A 14 0.22 7.53 -7.09
C LEU A 14 -0.63 6.35 -6.61
N LEU A 15 0.00 5.23 -6.25
CA LEU A 15 -0.68 4.06 -5.72
C LEU A 15 -1.44 4.40 -4.43
N THR A 16 -0.79 5.10 -3.51
CA THR A 16 -1.40 5.48 -2.23
C THR A 16 -2.45 6.57 -2.37
N ASP A 17 -2.32 7.47 -3.36
CA ASP A 17 -3.35 8.45 -3.70
C ASP A 17 -4.63 7.79 -4.22
N VAL A 18 -4.47 6.83 -5.12
CA VAL A 18 -5.62 6.08 -5.67
C VAL A 18 -6.26 5.22 -4.57
N ALA A 19 -5.46 4.57 -3.74
CA ALA A 19 -5.98 3.78 -2.63
C ALA A 19 -6.75 4.66 -1.63
N TRP A 20 -6.22 5.83 -1.30
CA TRP A 20 -6.91 6.79 -0.44
C TRP A 20 -8.21 7.30 -1.07
N PHE A 21 -8.19 7.62 -2.37
CA PHE A 21 -9.41 8.02 -3.08
C PHE A 21 -10.50 6.95 -2.96
N LEU A 22 -10.15 5.66 -3.10
CA LEU A 22 -11.10 4.56 -2.97
C LEU A 22 -11.60 4.36 -1.53
N GLU A 23 -10.72 4.53 -0.55
CA GLU A 23 -11.03 4.40 0.88
C GLU A 23 -11.88 5.56 1.41
N SER A 24 -11.62 6.79 0.96
CA SER A 24 -12.25 8.00 1.46
C SER A 24 -13.41 8.49 0.58
N ALA A 25 -13.65 7.87 -0.57
CA ALA A 25 -14.75 8.25 -1.45
C ALA A 25 -16.09 7.95 -0.80
N ASP A 26 -17.02 8.88 -0.97
CA ASP A 26 -18.43 8.66 -0.64
C ASP A 26 -19.09 7.73 -1.68
N ASP A 27 -20.10 6.99 -1.26
CA ASP A 27 -20.88 6.05 -2.08
C ASP A 27 -21.48 6.69 -3.35
N SER A 28 -21.66 8.01 -3.37
CA SER A 28 -22.10 8.77 -4.54
C SER A 28 -21.02 8.96 -5.62
N ALA A 29 -19.74 8.88 -5.25
CA ALA A 29 -18.59 9.01 -6.15
C ALA A 29 -18.08 7.65 -6.61
N VAL A 30 -17.99 6.68 -5.70
CA VAL A 30 -17.54 5.31 -5.99
C VAL A 30 -18.48 4.34 -5.28
N HIS A 31 -19.01 3.37 -6.02
CA HIS A 31 -19.83 2.33 -5.41
C HIS A 31 -18.99 1.52 -4.41
N PRO A 32 -19.43 1.31 -3.15
CA PRO A 32 -18.62 0.65 -2.12
C PRO A 32 -18.08 -0.72 -2.54
N ASP A 33 -18.91 -1.55 -3.17
CA ASP A 33 -18.47 -2.86 -3.64
C ASP A 33 -17.34 -2.78 -4.68
N ASP A 34 -17.30 -1.72 -5.49
CA ASP A 34 -16.27 -1.56 -6.51
C ASP A 34 -14.99 -0.97 -5.92
N ALA A 35 -15.10 -0.09 -4.92
CA ALA A 35 -13.97 0.36 -4.11
C ALA A 35 -13.28 -0.81 -3.42
N VAL A 36 -14.05 -1.64 -2.71
CA VAL A 36 -13.54 -2.83 -2.01
C VAL A 36 -12.87 -3.79 -2.98
N LYS A 37 -13.52 -4.16 -4.10
CA LYS A 37 -12.92 -5.05 -5.12
C LYS A 37 -11.60 -4.51 -5.64
N GLN A 38 -11.50 -3.20 -5.83
CA GLN A 38 -10.29 -2.58 -6.35
C GLN A 38 -9.16 -2.58 -5.30
N LEU A 39 -9.46 -2.29 -4.03
CA LEU A 39 -8.50 -2.38 -2.93
C LEU A 39 -8.02 -3.82 -2.70
N GLU A 40 -8.92 -4.82 -2.78
CA GLU A 40 -8.56 -6.25 -2.72
C GLU A 40 -7.65 -6.66 -3.88
N SER A 41 -7.95 -6.21 -5.09
CA SER A 41 -7.11 -6.43 -6.28
C SER A 41 -5.73 -5.79 -6.12
N MET A 42 -5.65 -4.59 -5.53
CA MET A 42 -4.38 -3.92 -5.21
C MET A 42 -3.59 -4.74 -4.18
N SER A 43 -4.20 -5.10 -3.05
CA SER A 43 -3.55 -5.93 -2.03
C SER A 43 -3.02 -7.24 -2.62
N HIS A 44 -3.82 -7.95 -3.42
CA HIS A 44 -3.38 -9.18 -4.06
C HIS A 44 -2.14 -8.99 -4.92
N ARG A 45 -2.11 -7.96 -5.79
CA ARG A 45 -0.97 -7.69 -6.67
C ARG A 45 0.28 -7.26 -5.91
N LEU A 46 0.10 -6.43 -4.87
CA LEU A 46 1.19 -5.98 -4.01
C LEU A 46 1.79 -7.15 -3.22
N GLY A 47 0.97 -8.10 -2.79
CA GLY A 47 1.42 -9.33 -2.14
C GLY A 47 2.21 -10.29 -3.05
N LEU A 48 2.18 -10.11 -4.37
CA LEU A 48 2.99 -10.89 -5.33
C LEU A 48 4.37 -10.29 -5.57
N LEU A 49 4.66 -9.10 -5.06
CA LEU A 49 5.98 -8.50 -5.17
C LEU A 49 7.03 -9.33 -4.41
N PRO A 50 8.28 -9.40 -4.90
CA PRO A 50 9.40 -9.89 -4.12
C PRO A 50 9.53 -9.15 -2.78
N SER A 51 10.01 -9.84 -1.75
CA SER A 51 10.16 -9.26 -0.41
C SER A 51 10.94 -7.95 -0.38
N GLU A 52 12.02 -7.85 -1.16
CA GLU A 52 12.83 -6.64 -1.25
C GLU A 52 12.05 -5.44 -1.84
N ASP A 53 11.21 -5.69 -2.84
CA ASP A 53 10.35 -4.67 -3.46
C ASP A 53 9.22 -4.25 -2.50
N ARG A 54 8.66 -5.20 -1.74
CA ARG A 54 7.67 -4.90 -0.70
C ARG A 54 8.26 -3.99 0.38
N LEU A 55 9.43 -4.34 0.91
CA LEU A 55 10.12 -3.52 1.91
C LEU A 55 10.47 -2.12 1.37
N THR A 56 10.87 -2.03 0.11
CA THR A 56 11.11 -0.75 -0.55
C THR A 56 9.84 0.10 -0.63
N LEU A 57 8.71 -0.51 -1.02
CA LEU A 57 7.42 0.17 -1.08
C LEU A 57 6.96 0.63 0.32
N VAL A 58 7.10 -0.21 1.35
CA VAL A 58 6.77 0.12 2.74
C VAL A 58 7.58 1.33 3.21
N ALA A 59 8.89 1.34 2.95
CA ALA A 59 9.76 2.45 3.34
C ALA A 59 9.32 3.78 2.71
N LEU A 60 8.97 3.76 1.41
CA LEU A 60 8.49 4.95 0.69
C LEU A 60 7.15 5.46 1.26
N ILE A 61 6.24 4.55 1.62
CA ILE A 61 4.94 4.90 2.21
C ILE A 61 5.14 5.54 3.59
N HIS A 62 6.02 4.99 4.43
CA HIS A 62 6.32 5.56 5.73
C HIS A 62 6.99 6.93 5.65
N GLU A 63 7.97 7.11 4.75
CA GLU A 63 8.60 8.41 4.50
C GLU A 63 7.56 9.46 4.06
N ARG A 64 6.61 9.05 3.21
CA ARG A 64 5.49 9.90 2.83
C ARG A 64 4.62 10.27 4.04
N ALA A 65 4.27 9.30 4.88
CA ALA A 65 3.48 9.54 6.08
C ALA A 65 4.16 10.54 7.04
N GLU A 66 5.48 10.51 7.16
CA GLU A 66 6.24 11.44 8.01
C GLU A 66 6.16 12.90 7.54
N SER A 67 6.05 13.11 6.22
CA SER A 67 5.97 14.44 5.59
C SER A 67 4.54 14.89 5.28
N GLU A 68 3.55 14.01 5.38
CA GLU A 68 2.15 14.31 5.08
C GLU A 68 1.55 15.28 6.10
N ALA A 69 0.85 16.31 5.62
CA ALA A 69 0.23 17.35 6.44
C ALA A 69 -1.22 17.00 6.85
N GLU A 70 -1.98 16.34 5.98
CA GLU A 70 -3.37 15.99 6.20
C GLU A 70 -3.49 14.80 7.17
N PRO A 71 -4.09 14.98 8.36
CA PRO A 71 -4.09 13.94 9.38
C PRO A 71 -4.78 12.63 8.96
N GLY A 72 -5.88 12.68 8.21
CA GLY A 72 -6.60 11.49 7.78
C GLY A 72 -5.75 10.62 6.86
N PHE A 73 -5.18 11.23 5.84
CA PHE A 73 -4.31 10.58 4.88
C PHE A 73 -3.01 10.13 5.53
N ARG A 74 -2.46 10.88 6.49
CA ARG A 74 -1.30 10.44 7.29
C ARG A 74 -1.58 9.13 8.03
N GLU A 75 -2.71 9.02 8.73
CA GLU A 75 -3.06 7.78 9.46
C GLU A 75 -3.37 6.62 8.51
N PHE A 76 -3.99 6.90 7.36
CA PHE A 76 -4.13 5.93 6.28
C PHE A 76 -2.77 5.39 5.83
N LEU A 77 -1.81 6.26 5.51
CA LEU A 77 -0.47 5.84 5.04
C LEU A 77 0.26 4.96 6.08
N LYS A 78 0.09 5.22 7.39
CA LYS A 78 0.71 4.40 8.45
C LYS A 78 0.13 2.99 8.54
N THR A 79 -1.15 2.83 8.27
CA THR A 79 -1.88 1.56 8.43
C THR A 79 -2.00 0.77 7.14
N PHE A 80 -1.90 1.45 5.99
CA PHE A 80 -2.04 0.88 4.67
C PHE A 80 -1.12 -0.32 4.40
N PRO A 81 0.20 -0.28 4.72
CA PRO A 81 1.07 -1.44 4.54
C PRO A 81 0.59 -2.72 5.22
N GLU A 82 0.05 -2.62 6.43
CA GLU A 82 -0.53 -3.76 7.14
C GLU A 82 -1.84 -4.19 6.47
N ALA A 83 -2.73 -3.24 6.18
CA ALA A 83 -4.04 -3.50 5.59
C ALA A 83 -3.98 -4.22 4.24
N VAL A 84 -2.95 -3.95 3.43
CA VAL A 84 -2.75 -4.61 2.14
C VAL A 84 -1.81 -5.83 2.19
N GLY A 85 -1.33 -6.22 3.37
CA GLY A 85 -0.49 -7.42 3.55
C GLY A 85 0.95 -7.25 3.08
N LEU A 86 1.48 -6.02 3.03
CA LEU A 86 2.88 -5.74 2.68
C LEU A 86 3.85 -6.04 3.83
N LEU A 87 3.38 -6.00 5.08
CA LEU A 87 4.18 -6.30 6.27
C LEU A 87 4.14 -7.79 6.66
N ASP A 88 3.30 -8.58 5.98
CA ASP A 88 3.15 -10.01 6.26
C ASP A 88 4.14 -10.84 5.44
N GLU A 89 5.23 -11.21 6.08
CA GLU A 89 6.18 -12.22 5.59
C GLU A 89 6.53 -13.21 6.72
N ASP A 90 6.49 -14.51 6.41
CA ASP A 90 7.40 -15.50 7.00
C ASP A 90 7.26 -16.01 8.45
N VAL A 91 6.16 -15.76 9.19
CA VAL A 91 5.90 -16.55 10.44
C VAL A 91 5.25 -17.92 10.17
N ARG A 92 4.62 -18.15 9.00
CA ARG A 92 3.86 -19.40 8.72
C ARG A 92 4.54 -20.43 7.81
N ARG A 93 5.69 -20.17 7.21
CA ARG A 93 6.37 -21.15 6.31
C ARG A 93 7.41 -22.04 6.99
N ASP A 94 7.87 -21.69 8.19
CA ASP A 94 8.88 -22.47 8.93
C ASP A 94 8.34 -23.32 10.11
N GLN A 95 7.04 -23.29 10.39
CA GLN A 95 6.41 -24.18 11.39
C GLN A 95 5.69 -25.41 10.78
N GLY A 96 5.84 -25.64 9.47
CA GLY A 96 5.20 -26.75 8.74
C GLY A 96 6.12 -27.91 8.38
N LYS A 97 7.37 -27.94 8.88
CA LYS A 97 8.25 -29.11 8.77
C LYS A 97 8.63 -29.63 10.15
N LYS A 98 7.77 -30.48 10.70
CA LYS A 98 8.18 -31.57 11.58
C LYS A 98 7.27 -32.76 11.38
#